data_AF-A0A2I0P2I8-F1
#
_entry.id   AF-A0A2I0P2I8-F1
#
_cell.length_a   1.000
_cell.length_b   1.000
_cell.length_c   1.000
_cell.angle_alpha   90.00
_cell.angle_beta   90.00
_cell.angle_gamma   90.00
#
_symmetry.space_group_name_H-M   'P 1'
#
loop_
_entity.id
_entity.type
_entity.pdbx_description
1 polymer ?
#
loop_
_entity_poly.entity_id
_entity_poly.type
_entity_poly.pdbx_seq_one_letter_code
_entity_poly.pdbx_strand_id
1 'polypeptide(L)'
;MNTKKEVHTMLNRFAFKLRIPDTEPGIRLIDAYPLRAELYSGDQLAQHARETAGLYRIDARKGHDRLIPRLADNEKILLETHDMLNAVIEENHRIAPAGEWLLDNFYLVEEQIRTAGRHLPEEYSKELPHLVNGPLEGFPQAYHIAIELIAHSDGRIDSDSLIAYIDAYQRVTPLLLGELWAIPIMFRLALIENLRRIADIISSNKRDRDAATHWVDRMIKVAKENPGSLILVIADMAQSNPP
;
A
#
# COMPACT_ATOMS: atom_id res chain seq x y z
N MET A 1 -1.33 -30.47 -23.36
CA MET A 1 -1.35 -29.11 -23.93
C MET A 1 -2.63 -28.39 -23.47
N ASN A 2 -2.70 -27.88 -22.23
CA ASN A 2 -3.56 -26.73 -21.86
C ASN A 2 -3.41 -26.21 -20.42
N THR A 3 -2.49 -26.73 -19.59
CA THR A 3 -2.41 -26.34 -18.17
C THR A 3 -1.80 -24.95 -17.92
N LYS A 4 -0.99 -24.43 -18.86
CA LYS A 4 -0.44 -23.05 -18.78
C LYS A 4 -1.49 -21.97 -19.08
N LYS A 5 -2.57 -22.30 -19.79
CA LYS A 5 -3.64 -21.33 -20.11
C LYS A 5 -4.59 -21.13 -18.92
N GLU A 6 -4.82 -22.15 -18.11
CA GLU A 6 -5.71 -22.07 -16.94
C GLU A 6 -5.09 -21.27 -15.78
N VAL A 7 -3.78 -21.41 -15.51
CA VAL A 7 -3.09 -20.60 -14.48
C VAL A 7 -3.03 -19.12 -14.88
N HIS A 8 -2.86 -18.82 -16.17
CA HIS A 8 -2.90 -17.45 -16.69
C HIS A 8 -4.32 -16.86 -16.71
N THR A 9 -5.36 -17.72 -16.69
CA THR A 9 -6.76 -17.30 -16.62
C THR A 9 -7.22 -17.08 -15.18
N MET A 10 -6.62 -17.75 -14.19
CA MET A 10 -6.93 -17.52 -12.76
C MET A 10 -6.37 -16.20 -12.22
N LEU A 11 -5.17 -15.78 -12.65
CA LEU A 11 -4.60 -14.48 -12.26
C LEU A 11 -5.39 -13.27 -12.79
N ASN A 12 -6.16 -13.45 -13.86
CA ASN A 12 -7.01 -12.39 -14.43
C ASN A 12 -8.41 -12.30 -13.80
N ARG A 13 -8.77 -13.19 -12.87
CA ARG A 13 -10.14 -13.23 -12.30
C ARG A 13 -10.35 -12.32 -11.09
N PHE A 14 -9.29 -11.67 -10.60
CA PHE A 14 -9.33 -10.68 -9.51
C PHE A 14 -9.19 -9.22 -9.97
N ALA A 15 -9.35 -8.95 -11.27
CA ALA A 15 -9.46 -7.58 -11.77
C ALA A 15 -10.86 -7.02 -11.44
N PHE A 16 -11.00 -6.44 -10.26
CA PHE A 16 -12.15 -5.61 -9.89
C PHE A 16 -12.30 -4.51 -10.94
N LYS A 17 -13.43 -4.48 -11.65
CA LYS A 17 -13.71 -3.50 -12.71
C LYS A 17 -13.83 -2.09 -12.10
N LEU A 18 -12.75 -1.32 -12.14
CA LEU A 18 -12.84 0.13 -12.31
C LEU A 18 -12.08 0.53 -13.58
N ARG A 19 -12.74 1.37 -14.38
CA ARG A 19 -12.24 1.92 -15.65
C ARG A 19 -11.14 2.93 -15.33
N ILE A 20 -9.89 2.62 -15.70
CA ILE A 20 -8.72 3.49 -15.51
C ILE A 20 -8.05 3.73 -16.89
N PRO A 21 -7.64 4.96 -17.23
CA PRO A 21 -7.02 5.28 -18.54
C PRO A 21 -5.64 4.64 -18.71
N ASP A 22 -5.28 4.38 -19.97
CA ASP A 22 -4.09 3.62 -20.40
C ASP A 22 -2.75 4.26 -19.98
N THR A 23 -2.11 3.72 -18.94
CA THR A 23 -0.67 3.88 -18.63
C THR A 23 -0.19 2.66 -17.83
N GLU A 24 1.07 2.28 -17.97
CA GLU A 24 1.61 0.91 -17.72
C GLU A 24 1.11 0.18 -16.45
N PRO A 25 0.66 -1.09 -16.58
CA PRO A 25 -0.20 -1.77 -15.60
C PRO A 25 0.49 -2.31 -14.33
N GLY A 26 1.82 -2.36 -14.25
CA GLY A 26 2.53 -3.04 -13.16
C GLY A 26 2.63 -2.25 -11.85
N ILE A 27 2.78 -0.93 -11.93
CA ILE A 27 3.15 -0.09 -10.77
C ILE A 27 1.92 0.33 -9.95
N ARG A 28 0.74 0.50 -10.57
CA ARG A 28 -0.47 1.01 -9.87
C ARG A 28 -1.26 -0.03 -9.08
N LEU A 29 -1.27 -1.30 -9.47
CA LEU A 29 -2.01 -2.33 -8.72
C LEU A 29 -1.44 -2.50 -7.30
N ILE A 30 -0.15 -2.20 -7.14
CA ILE A 30 0.55 -2.18 -5.87
C ILE A 30 0.44 -0.81 -5.22
N ASP A 31 -0.39 0.16 -5.62
CA ASP A 31 -0.44 1.47 -4.93
C ASP A 31 -1.85 1.85 -4.45
N ALA A 32 -2.90 1.22 -4.97
CA ALA A 32 -4.27 1.68 -4.77
C ALA A 32 -4.95 1.16 -3.49
N TYR A 33 -4.46 0.08 -2.89
CA TYR A 33 -5.11 -0.58 -1.76
C TYR A 33 -4.14 -0.85 -0.61
N PRO A 34 -4.64 -0.89 0.64
CA PRO A 34 -3.84 -1.33 1.78
C PRO A 34 -3.34 -2.75 1.55
N LEU A 35 -2.21 -3.10 2.15
CA LEU A 35 -1.68 -4.45 2.15
C LEU A 35 -2.61 -5.35 2.95
N ARG A 36 -3.63 -5.89 2.29
CA ARG A 36 -4.63 -6.80 2.85
C ARG A 36 -4.98 -7.87 1.85
N ALA A 37 -4.91 -9.10 2.29
CA ALA A 37 -5.29 -10.30 1.56
C ALA A 37 -6.11 -11.22 2.48
N GLU A 38 -6.42 -12.42 2.00
CA GLU A 38 -7.06 -13.44 2.83
C GLU A 38 -6.20 -13.73 4.06
N LEU A 39 -6.81 -13.78 5.25
CA LEU A 39 -6.09 -14.03 6.48
C LEU A 39 -5.71 -15.50 6.59
N TYR A 40 -4.43 -15.76 6.86
CA TYR A 40 -3.90 -17.11 6.97
C TYR A 40 -3.62 -17.47 8.42
N SER A 41 -3.96 -18.71 8.79
CA SER A 41 -3.44 -19.37 9.98
C SER A 41 -1.92 -19.61 9.85
N GLY A 42 -1.25 -19.96 10.95
CA GLY A 42 0.19 -20.25 10.94
C GLY A 42 0.59 -21.34 9.93
N ASP A 43 -0.20 -22.41 9.82
CA ASP A 43 0.04 -23.48 8.85
C ASP A 43 -0.16 -23.01 7.40
N GLN A 44 -1.17 -22.18 7.16
CA GLN A 44 -1.42 -21.58 5.84
C GLN A 44 -0.31 -20.59 5.46
N LEU A 45 0.17 -19.78 6.41
CA LEU A 45 1.30 -18.89 6.23
C LEU A 45 2.58 -19.67 5.86
N ALA A 46 2.87 -20.76 6.57
CA ALA A 46 4.02 -21.61 6.26
C ALA A 46 3.89 -22.29 4.87
N GLN A 47 2.68 -22.67 4.48
CA GLN A 47 2.43 -23.20 3.13
C GLN A 47 2.62 -22.11 2.05
N HIS A 48 2.05 -20.93 2.27
CA HIS A 48 2.21 -19.75 1.41
C HIS A 48 3.69 -19.36 1.24
N ALA A 49 4.48 -19.44 2.32
CA ALA A 49 5.90 -19.19 2.29
C ALA A 49 6.64 -20.10 1.30
N ARG A 50 6.33 -21.42 1.32
CA ARG A 50 6.92 -22.40 0.40
C ARG A 50 6.54 -22.14 -1.05
N GLU A 51 5.28 -21.82 -1.29
CA GLU A 51 4.77 -21.53 -2.63
C GLU A 51 5.46 -20.29 -3.20
N THR A 52 5.45 -19.21 -2.43
CA THR A 52 6.06 -17.93 -2.79
C THR A 52 7.57 -18.04 -3.03
N ALA A 53 8.29 -18.79 -2.19
CA ALA A 53 9.72 -19.01 -2.34
C ALA A 53 10.11 -19.68 -3.67
N GLY A 54 9.24 -20.52 -4.23
CA GLY A 54 9.47 -21.20 -5.50
C GLY A 54 9.02 -20.43 -6.75
N LEU A 55 8.26 -19.34 -6.59
CA LEU A 55 7.69 -18.58 -7.71
C LEU A 55 8.64 -17.54 -8.32
N TYR A 56 9.51 -16.96 -7.50
CA TYR A 56 10.33 -15.83 -7.91
C TYR A 56 11.80 -16.22 -8.10
N ARG A 57 12.40 -15.69 -9.17
CA ARG A 57 13.85 -15.82 -9.39
C ARG A 57 14.56 -14.71 -8.65
N ILE A 58 15.67 -15.08 -8.03
CA ILE A 58 16.49 -14.19 -7.20
C ILE A 58 17.82 -13.93 -7.90
N ASP A 59 18.25 -12.67 -7.89
CA ASP A 59 19.58 -12.26 -8.33
C ASP A 59 20.34 -11.66 -7.15
N ALA A 60 21.48 -12.26 -6.82
CA ALA A 60 22.33 -11.85 -5.72
C ALA A 60 23.40 -10.81 -6.12
N ARG A 61 23.40 -10.35 -7.37
CA ARG A 61 24.29 -9.28 -7.81
C ARG A 61 23.85 -7.96 -7.21
N LYS A 62 24.81 -7.06 -7.03
CA LYS A 62 24.56 -5.71 -6.52
C LYS A 62 23.55 -4.99 -7.42
N GLY A 63 22.42 -4.62 -6.84
CA GLY A 63 21.31 -3.97 -7.52
C GLY A 63 21.29 -2.44 -7.36
N HIS A 64 20.18 -1.85 -7.78
CA HIS A 64 19.85 -0.46 -7.46
C HIS A 64 19.03 -0.42 -6.18
N ASP A 65 19.24 0.62 -5.36
CA ASP A 65 18.38 0.82 -4.20
C ASP A 65 17.00 1.32 -4.63
N ARG A 66 15.98 0.57 -4.24
CA ARG A 66 14.56 0.91 -4.46
C ARG A 66 13.86 1.33 -3.17
N LEU A 67 14.43 1.01 -2.01
CA LEU A 67 13.76 1.17 -0.72
C LEU A 67 13.88 2.59 -0.18
N ILE A 68 15.04 3.24 -0.27
CA ILE A 68 15.20 4.62 0.21
C ILE A 68 14.39 5.61 -0.63
N PRO A 69 14.42 5.57 -1.97
CA PRO A 69 13.55 6.44 -2.78
C PRO A 69 12.07 6.22 -2.45
N ARG A 70 11.67 4.95 -2.27
CA ARG A 70 10.28 4.62 -1.92
C ARG A 70 9.90 5.10 -0.52
N LEU A 71 10.81 5.04 0.44
CA LEU A 71 10.59 5.59 1.79
C LEU A 71 10.37 7.11 1.73
N ALA A 72 11.15 7.83 0.91
CA ALA A 72 10.99 9.27 0.72
C ALA A 72 9.64 9.61 0.04
N ASP A 73 9.23 8.84 -0.97
CA ASP A 73 7.89 8.99 -1.57
C ASP A 73 6.78 8.74 -0.53
N ASN A 74 6.96 7.73 0.32
CA ASN A 74 6.01 7.42 1.37
C ASN A 74 5.89 8.54 2.41
N GLU A 75 7.03 9.08 2.84
CA GLU A 75 7.10 10.23 3.76
C GLU A 75 6.35 11.44 3.19
N LYS A 76 6.58 11.76 1.91
CA LYS A 76 5.91 12.87 1.25
C LYS A 76 4.38 12.76 1.31
N ILE A 77 3.82 11.62 0.93
CA ILE A 77 2.36 11.42 0.92
C ILE A 77 1.78 11.47 2.35
N LEU A 78 2.50 10.90 3.32
CA LEU A 78 2.09 10.95 4.72
C LEU A 78 2.06 12.39 5.25
N LEU A 79 3.06 13.20 4.92
CA LEU A 79 3.10 14.63 5.27
C LEU A 79 1.98 15.42 4.58
N GLU A 80 1.78 15.22 3.28
CA GLU A 80 0.68 15.89 2.54
C GLU A 80 -0.70 15.55 3.14
N THR A 81 -0.90 14.30 3.55
CA THR A 81 -2.14 13.88 4.21
C THR A 81 -2.27 14.51 5.59
N HIS A 82 -1.19 14.56 6.37
CA HIS A 82 -1.16 15.21 7.67
C HIS A 82 -1.51 16.71 7.58
N ASP A 83 -0.90 17.43 6.65
CA ASP A 83 -1.14 18.86 6.46
C ASP A 83 -2.57 19.14 5.99
N MET A 84 -3.08 18.32 5.06
CA MET A 84 -4.49 18.37 4.64
C MET A 84 -5.42 18.17 5.84
N LEU A 85 -5.16 17.20 6.72
CA LEU A 85 -6.00 16.94 7.88
C LEU A 85 -5.93 18.09 8.90
N ASN A 86 -4.75 18.67 9.15
CA ASN A 86 -4.64 19.83 10.04
C ASN A 86 -5.45 21.03 9.55
N ALA A 87 -5.40 21.34 8.25
CA ALA A 87 -6.20 22.42 7.67
C ALA A 87 -7.71 22.23 7.92
N VAL A 88 -8.19 20.99 7.92
CA VAL A 88 -9.60 20.66 8.19
C VAL A 88 -9.98 20.93 9.65
N ILE A 89 -9.08 20.65 10.59
CA ILE A 89 -9.30 20.99 12.02
C ILE A 89 -9.31 22.50 12.20
N GLU A 90 -8.40 23.23 11.57
CA GLU A 90 -8.32 24.69 11.65
C GLU A 90 -9.62 25.37 11.15
N GLU A 91 -10.25 24.80 10.13
CA GLU A 91 -11.57 25.21 9.63
C GLU A 91 -12.75 24.78 10.52
N ASN A 92 -12.50 24.14 11.67
CA ASN A 92 -13.50 23.53 12.57
C ASN A 92 -14.40 22.48 11.88
N HIS A 93 -13.89 21.83 10.84
CA HIS A 93 -14.57 20.73 10.16
C HIS A 93 -14.27 19.39 10.84
N ARG A 94 -15.22 18.45 10.74
CA ARG A 94 -15.06 17.11 11.33
C ARG A 94 -14.16 16.25 10.45
N ILE A 95 -13.25 15.53 11.09
CA ILE A 95 -12.41 14.52 10.44
C ILE A 95 -12.98 13.13 10.72
N ALA A 96 -12.69 12.18 9.83
CA ALA A 96 -13.05 10.79 10.08
C ALA A 96 -12.14 10.18 11.17
N PRO A 97 -12.60 9.19 11.94
CA PRO A 97 -11.79 8.61 13.03
C PRO A 97 -10.40 8.12 12.62
N ALA A 98 -10.24 7.61 11.39
CA ALA A 98 -8.94 7.19 10.86
C ALA A 98 -7.97 8.37 10.62
N GLY A 99 -8.48 9.54 10.24
CA GLY A 99 -7.69 10.76 10.08
C GLY A 99 -7.30 11.36 11.43
N GLU A 100 -8.21 11.34 12.41
CA GLU A 100 -7.90 11.75 13.79
C GLU A 100 -6.79 10.87 14.39
N TRP A 101 -6.90 9.54 14.25
CA TRP A 101 -5.85 8.63 14.69
C TRP A 101 -4.50 8.92 14.03
N LEU A 102 -4.49 9.19 12.72
CA LEU A 102 -3.25 9.50 12.01
C LEU A 102 -2.60 10.78 12.54
N LEU A 103 -3.38 11.84 12.80
CA LEU A 103 -2.88 13.09 13.37
C LEU A 103 -2.33 12.88 14.78
N ASP A 104 -3.10 12.23 15.65
CA ASP A 104 -2.71 11.98 17.05
C ASP A 104 -1.40 11.19 17.16
N ASN A 105 -1.11 10.33 16.17
CA ASN A 105 0.04 9.44 16.16
C ASN A 105 1.14 9.84 15.16
N PHE A 106 1.01 10.97 14.47
CA PHE A 106 1.91 11.31 13.36
C PHE A 106 3.38 11.42 13.80
N TYR A 107 3.63 11.94 15.00
CA TYR A 107 4.97 12.03 15.58
C TYR A 107 5.70 10.67 15.65
N LEU A 108 4.96 9.59 15.94
CA LEU A 108 5.50 8.23 16.00
C LEU A 108 5.85 7.73 14.59
N VAL A 109 5.02 8.07 13.61
CA VAL A 109 5.24 7.74 12.20
C VAL A 109 6.51 8.41 11.68
N GLU A 110 6.69 9.71 11.94
CA GLU A 110 7.90 10.45 11.59
C GLU A 110 9.15 9.84 12.24
N GLU A 111 9.04 9.42 13.50
CA GLU A 111 10.12 8.72 14.19
C GLU A 111 10.47 7.38 13.52
N GLN A 112 9.47 6.60 13.10
CA GLN A 112 9.69 5.34 12.40
C GLN A 112 10.32 5.57 11.01
N ILE A 113 9.91 6.60 10.27
CA ILE A 113 10.51 6.96 8.97
C ILE A 113 11.99 7.34 9.15
N ARG A 114 12.29 8.25 10.08
CA ARG A 114 13.66 8.68 10.38
C ARG A 114 14.54 7.53 10.85
N THR A 115 13.98 6.61 11.62
CA THR A 115 14.69 5.42 12.10
C THR A 115 14.92 4.42 10.96
N ALA A 116 13.94 4.24 10.08
CA ALA A 116 14.07 3.38 8.91
C ALA A 116 15.19 3.86 7.98
N GLY A 117 15.22 5.16 7.67
CA GLY A 117 16.27 5.76 6.83
C GLY A 117 17.68 5.65 7.43
N ARG A 118 17.82 5.76 8.77
CA ARG A 118 19.11 5.59 9.46
C ARG A 118 19.58 4.14 9.51
N HIS A 119 18.67 3.19 9.65
CA HIS A 119 19.00 1.77 9.81
C HIS A 119 19.11 1.00 8.48
N LEU A 120 18.78 1.63 7.36
CA LEU A 120 19.00 1.09 6.02
C LEU A 120 20.01 1.93 5.24
N PRO A 121 21.33 1.70 5.41
CA PRO A 121 22.33 2.30 4.53
C PRO A 121 22.08 1.93 3.07
N GLU A 122 22.31 2.86 2.15
CA GLU A 122 22.11 2.66 0.71
C GLU A 122 22.95 1.49 0.18
N GLU A 123 24.21 1.39 0.62
CA GLU A 123 25.11 0.28 0.25
C GLU A 123 24.55 -1.07 0.67
N TYR A 124 23.99 -1.15 1.87
CA TYR A 124 23.41 -2.38 2.40
C TYR A 124 22.17 -2.79 1.60
N SER A 125 21.29 -1.83 1.28
CA SER A 125 20.12 -2.09 0.41
C SER A 125 20.53 -2.65 -0.96
N LYS A 126 21.58 -2.10 -1.58
CA LYS A 126 22.08 -2.54 -2.89
C LYS A 126 22.71 -3.94 -2.87
N GLU A 127 23.21 -4.39 -1.72
CA GLU A 127 23.85 -5.70 -1.55
C GLU A 127 22.86 -6.84 -1.32
N LEU A 128 21.60 -6.53 -1.03
CA LEU A 128 20.58 -7.55 -0.81
C LEU A 128 20.15 -8.21 -2.13
N PRO A 129 19.97 -9.54 -2.15
CA PRO A 129 19.39 -10.24 -3.29
C PRO A 129 18.01 -9.70 -3.64
N HIS A 130 17.77 -9.45 -4.93
CA HIS A 130 16.55 -8.84 -5.41
C HIS A 130 15.74 -9.77 -6.31
N LEU A 131 14.43 -9.52 -6.37
CA LEU A 131 13.54 -10.24 -7.26
C LEU A 131 13.81 -9.86 -8.72
N VAL A 132 13.80 -10.85 -9.62
CA VAL A 132 13.99 -10.67 -11.08
C VAL A 132 12.66 -10.67 -11.83
N ASN A 133 11.56 -11.03 -11.18
CA ASN A 133 10.25 -11.06 -11.79
C ASN A 133 9.16 -10.85 -10.74
N GLY A 134 7.98 -10.47 -11.21
CA GLY A 134 6.80 -10.27 -10.37
C GLY A 134 6.51 -8.80 -10.09
N PRO A 135 5.49 -8.52 -9.26
CA PRO A 135 5.05 -7.15 -8.98
C PRO A 135 6.14 -6.30 -8.30
N LEU A 136 6.97 -6.92 -7.47
CA LEU A 136 8.08 -6.28 -6.75
C LEU A 136 9.44 -6.53 -7.43
N GLU A 137 9.48 -6.64 -8.76
CA GLU A 137 10.75 -6.76 -9.51
C GLU A 137 11.73 -5.64 -9.13
N GLY A 138 12.98 -6.03 -8.85
CA GLY A 138 14.05 -5.12 -8.43
C GLY A 138 14.04 -4.75 -6.95
N PHE A 139 13.03 -5.16 -6.16
CA PHE A 139 13.06 -5.01 -4.71
C PHE A 139 13.75 -6.20 -4.04
N PRO A 140 14.33 -6.01 -2.84
CA PRO A 140 14.91 -7.12 -2.07
C PRO A 140 13.90 -8.23 -1.78
N GLN A 141 14.35 -9.48 -1.84
CA GLN A 141 13.52 -10.65 -1.51
C GLN A 141 13.00 -10.58 -0.06
N ALA A 142 13.84 -10.13 0.87
CA ALA A 142 13.45 -9.90 2.26
C ALA A 142 12.30 -8.87 2.40
N TYR A 143 12.23 -7.87 1.51
CA TYR A 143 11.12 -6.90 1.50
C TYR A 143 9.81 -7.56 1.05
N HIS A 144 9.87 -8.38 0.01
CA HIS A 144 8.72 -9.16 -0.45
C HIS A 144 8.16 -10.06 0.65
N ILE A 145 9.02 -10.72 1.43
CA ILE A 145 8.60 -11.54 2.58
C ILE A 145 7.79 -10.69 3.58
N ALA A 146 8.26 -9.49 3.91
CA ALA A 146 7.57 -8.61 4.84
C ALA A 146 6.19 -8.16 4.30
N ILE A 147 6.10 -7.81 3.02
CA ILE A 147 4.85 -7.40 2.36
C ILE A 147 3.81 -8.54 2.41
N GLU A 148 4.21 -9.74 2.01
CA GLU A 148 3.31 -10.93 2.00
C GLU A 148 2.82 -11.25 3.41
N LEU A 149 3.72 -11.24 4.40
CA LEU A 149 3.35 -11.55 5.76
C LEU A 149 2.37 -10.51 6.33
N ILE A 150 2.60 -9.21 6.09
CA ILE A 150 1.67 -8.16 6.53
C ILE A 150 0.32 -8.32 5.85
N ALA A 151 0.29 -8.57 4.53
CA ALA A 151 -0.95 -8.70 3.78
C ALA A 151 -1.83 -9.85 4.28
N HIS A 152 -1.24 -10.99 4.62
CA HIS A 152 -1.95 -12.19 5.09
C HIS A 152 -2.13 -12.29 6.61
N SER A 153 -1.61 -11.32 7.38
CA SER A 153 -1.77 -11.25 8.85
C SER A 153 -2.52 -10.01 9.34
N ASP A 154 -2.97 -9.13 8.44
CA ASP A 154 -3.52 -7.79 8.78
C ASP A 154 -2.55 -6.97 9.67
N GLY A 155 -1.24 -7.17 9.48
CA GLY A 155 -0.18 -6.56 10.29
C GLY A 155 -0.02 -7.14 11.70
N ARG A 156 -0.77 -8.20 12.07
CA ARG A 156 -0.66 -8.88 13.36
C ARG A 156 0.38 -9.99 13.29
N ILE A 157 1.63 -9.61 13.49
CA ILE A 157 2.77 -10.54 13.41
C ILE A 157 3.27 -10.83 14.81
N ASP A 158 3.28 -12.12 15.17
CA ASP A 158 3.94 -12.63 16.35
C ASP A 158 5.24 -13.36 15.99
N SER A 159 6.09 -13.60 16.98
CA SER A 159 7.41 -14.19 16.76
C SER A 159 7.31 -15.64 16.25
N ASP A 160 6.34 -16.42 16.70
CA ASP A 160 6.26 -17.84 16.38
C ASP A 160 5.80 -18.03 14.93
N SER A 161 4.81 -17.25 14.49
CA SER A 161 4.36 -17.26 13.09
C SER A 161 5.43 -16.75 12.13
N LEU A 162 6.19 -15.71 12.51
CA LEU A 162 7.32 -15.22 11.71
C LEU A 162 8.42 -16.28 11.55
N ILE A 163 8.82 -16.93 12.65
CA ILE A 163 9.84 -17.99 12.62
C ILE A 163 9.37 -19.14 11.73
N ALA A 164 8.13 -19.61 11.92
CA ALA A 164 7.57 -20.69 11.11
C ALA A 164 7.50 -20.34 9.62
N TYR A 165 7.15 -19.09 9.29
CA TYR A 165 7.13 -18.61 7.91
C TYR A 165 8.53 -18.62 7.29
N ILE A 166 9.51 -18.03 7.98
CA ILE A 166 10.90 -17.95 7.50
C ILE A 166 11.49 -19.36 7.35
N ASP A 167 11.27 -20.26 8.31
CA ASP A 167 11.74 -21.65 8.24
C ASP A 167 11.13 -22.38 7.05
N ALA A 168 9.83 -22.18 6.80
CA ALA A 168 9.16 -22.77 5.66
C ALA A 168 9.67 -22.21 4.32
N TYR A 169 9.93 -20.90 4.26
CA TYR A 169 10.49 -20.22 3.09
C TYR A 169 11.90 -20.77 2.75
N GLN A 170 12.77 -20.85 3.75
CA GLN A 170 14.17 -21.28 3.60
C GLN A 170 14.32 -22.75 3.19
N ARG A 171 13.31 -23.59 3.40
CA ARG A 171 13.29 -24.98 2.88
C ARG A 171 13.22 -25.06 1.36
N VAL A 172 12.79 -23.98 0.70
CA VAL A 172 12.68 -23.90 -0.76
C VAL A 172 13.79 -23.02 -1.32
N THR A 173 13.92 -21.80 -0.78
CA THR A 173 14.93 -20.82 -1.24
C THR A 173 15.69 -20.29 -0.02
N PRO A 174 16.97 -20.70 0.17
CA PRO A 174 17.77 -20.24 1.30
C PRO A 174 17.96 -18.72 1.28
N LEU A 175 17.86 -18.10 2.44
CA LEU A 175 18.13 -16.67 2.62
C LEU A 175 19.59 -16.48 3.05
N LEU A 176 20.23 -15.43 2.56
CA LEU A 176 21.55 -15.04 3.03
C LEU A 176 21.47 -14.50 4.46
N LEU A 177 22.58 -14.59 5.21
CA LEU A 177 22.66 -14.00 6.55
C LEU A 177 22.30 -12.50 6.51
N GLY A 178 22.77 -11.78 5.49
CA GLY A 178 22.41 -10.37 5.28
C GLY A 178 20.90 -10.14 5.12
N GLU A 179 20.17 -11.06 4.51
CA GLU A 179 18.71 -10.94 4.35
C GLU A 179 17.96 -11.17 5.66
N LEU A 180 18.39 -12.16 6.45
CA LEU A 180 17.81 -12.44 7.77
C LEU A 180 17.97 -11.25 8.73
N TRP A 181 19.14 -10.59 8.69
CA TRP A 181 19.38 -9.36 9.46
C TRP A 181 18.55 -8.17 8.96
N ALA A 182 18.14 -8.18 7.69
CA ALA A 182 17.31 -7.13 7.12
C ALA A 182 15.82 -7.27 7.50
N ILE A 183 15.35 -8.45 7.92
CA ILE A 183 13.93 -8.70 8.19
C ILE A 183 13.27 -7.62 9.08
N PRO A 184 13.85 -7.18 10.22
CA PRO A 184 13.22 -6.15 11.05
C PRO A 184 13.08 -4.80 10.37
N ILE A 185 14.05 -4.39 9.54
CA ILE A 185 13.96 -3.14 8.79
C ILE A 185 12.97 -3.27 7.62
N MET A 186 12.88 -4.45 6.98
CA MET A 186 11.88 -4.71 5.94
C MET A 186 10.45 -4.62 6.46
N PHE A 187 10.17 -5.14 7.66
CA PHE A 187 8.86 -4.96 8.29
C PHE A 187 8.53 -3.50 8.55
N ARG A 188 9.49 -2.72 9.06
CA ARG A 188 9.26 -1.29 9.30
C ARG A 188 8.92 -0.55 8.01
N LEU A 189 9.67 -0.80 6.94
CA LEU A 189 9.42 -0.20 5.62
C LEU A 189 8.06 -0.62 5.06
N ALA A 190 7.72 -1.90 5.15
CA ALA A 190 6.47 -2.44 4.65
C ALA A 190 5.24 -1.95 5.44
N LEU A 191 5.38 -1.72 6.75
CA LEU A 191 4.33 -1.11 7.58
C LEU A 191 4.14 0.38 7.26
N ILE A 192 5.23 1.13 7.04
CA ILE A 192 5.17 2.53 6.58
C ILE A 192 4.49 2.62 5.21
N GLU A 193 4.85 1.71 4.29
CA GLU A 193 4.20 1.57 2.99
C GLU A 193 2.70 1.28 3.14
N ASN A 194 2.31 0.39 4.06
CA ASN A 194 0.90 0.11 4.34
C ASN A 194 0.16 1.35 4.86
N LEU A 195 0.78 2.06 5.80
CA LEU A 195 0.24 3.28 6.37
C LEU A 195 0.06 4.36 5.30
N ARG A 196 1.02 4.52 4.39
CA ARG A 196 0.90 5.47 3.29
C ARG A 196 -0.31 5.18 2.42
N ARG A 197 -0.58 3.92 2.08
CA ARG A 197 -1.79 3.55 1.31
C ARG A 197 -3.08 3.89 2.05
N ILE A 198 -3.09 3.72 3.37
CA ILE A 198 -4.23 4.12 4.20
C ILE A 198 -4.39 5.64 4.18
N ALA A 199 -3.29 6.40 4.24
CA ALA A 199 -3.30 7.85 4.12
C ALA A 199 -3.84 8.31 2.75
N ASP A 200 -3.44 7.67 1.65
CA ASP A 200 -4.00 7.90 0.31
C ASP A 200 -5.52 7.73 0.27
N ILE A 201 -6.05 6.70 0.96
CA ILE A 201 -7.49 6.45 1.06
C ILE A 201 -8.18 7.53 1.90
N ILE A 202 -7.58 7.95 3.01
CA ILE A 202 -8.11 9.04 3.85
C ILE A 202 -8.21 10.32 3.02
N SER A 203 -7.16 10.68 2.29
CA SER A 203 -7.09 11.86 1.42
C SER A 203 -8.06 11.79 0.24
N SER A 204 -8.26 10.60 -0.34
CA SER A 204 -9.26 10.40 -1.40
C SER A 204 -10.69 10.53 -0.86
N ASN A 205 -11.01 9.85 0.24
CA ASN A 205 -12.32 9.94 0.87
C ASN A 205 -12.67 11.36 1.32
N LYS A 206 -11.68 12.16 1.72
CA LYS A 206 -11.88 13.58 2.04
C LYS A 206 -12.27 14.38 0.81
N ARG A 207 -11.51 14.25 -0.29
CA ARG A 207 -11.83 14.91 -1.57
C ARG A 207 -13.23 14.56 -2.06
N ASP A 208 -13.62 13.29 -1.94
CA ASP A 208 -14.95 12.83 -2.35
C ASP A 208 -16.05 13.47 -1.49
N ARG A 209 -15.85 13.58 -0.18
CA ARG A 209 -16.78 14.27 0.73
C ARG A 209 -16.87 15.76 0.46
N ASP A 210 -15.76 16.42 0.13
CA ASP A 210 -15.74 17.85 -0.20
C ASP A 210 -16.50 18.12 -1.50
N ALA A 211 -16.28 17.29 -2.51
CA ALA A 211 -17.02 17.36 -3.76
C ALA A 211 -18.53 17.15 -3.52
N ALA A 212 -18.90 16.14 -2.72
CA ALA A 212 -20.29 15.90 -2.37
C ALA A 212 -20.91 17.10 -1.62
N THR A 213 -20.20 17.66 -0.64
CA THR A 213 -20.66 18.83 0.13
C THR A 213 -20.84 20.05 -0.77
N HIS A 214 -19.88 20.32 -1.65
CA HIS A 214 -19.96 21.39 -2.64
C HIS A 214 -21.23 21.28 -3.51
N TRP A 215 -21.50 20.09 -4.04
CA TRP A 215 -22.68 19.87 -4.89
C TRP A 215 -24.00 19.98 -4.11
N VAL A 216 -24.04 19.45 -2.88
CA VAL A 216 -25.21 19.56 -1.99
C VAL A 216 -25.50 21.03 -1.68
N ASP A 217 -24.50 21.82 -1.31
CA ASP A 217 -24.68 23.24 -1.01
C ASP A 217 -25.17 24.01 -2.24
N ARG A 218 -24.63 23.71 -3.42
CA ARG A 218 -25.07 24.30 -4.70
C ARG A 218 -26.52 23.97 -5.00
N MET A 219 -26.92 22.71 -4.80
CA MET A 219 -28.30 22.25 -4.99
C MET A 219 -29.26 22.89 -3.99
N ILE A 220 -28.90 22.95 -2.70
CA ILE A 220 -29.72 23.59 -1.66
C ILE A 220 -29.93 25.08 -1.97
N LYS A 221 -28.87 25.77 -2.38
CA LYS A 221 -28.95 27.19 -2.76
C LYS A 221 -29.89 27.39 -3.95
N VAL A 222 -29.70 26.63 -5.04
CA VAL A 222 -30.55 26.75 -6.23
C VAL A 222 -31.99 26.32 -5.96
N ALA A 223 -32.22 25.28 -5.15
CA ALA A 223 -33.57 24.87 -4.76
C ALA A 223 -34.32 25.95 -3.96
N LYS A 224 -33.61 26.79 -3.20
CA LYS A 224 -34.21 27.92 -2.46
C LYS A 224 -34.46 29.14 -3.36
N GLU A 225 -33.52 29.46 -4.24
CA GLU A 225 -33.55 30.71 -5.03
C GLU A 225 -34.29 30.54 -6.37
N ASN A 226 -34.11 29.41 -7.05
CA ASN A 226 -34.72 29.13 -8.35
C ASN A 226 -34.87 27.61 -8.59
N PRO A 227 -35.94 26.99 -8.06
CA PRO A 227 -36.15 25.53 -8.13
C PRO A 227 -36.12 24.97 -9.55
N GLY A 228 -36.56 25.74 -10.56
CA GLY A 228 -36.59 25.30 -11.96
C GLY A 228 -35.19 25.05 -12.55
N SER A 229 -34.15 25.65 -11.98
CA SER A 229 -32.76 25.50 -12.42
C SER A 229 -32.03 24.34 -11.76
N LEU A 230 -32.66 23.61 -10.83
CA LEU A 230 -32.02 22.51 -10.11
C LEU A 230 -31.57 21.38 -11.05
N ILE A 231 -32.35 21.12 -12.11
CA ILE A 231 -32.01 20.10 -13.11
C ILE A 231 -30.70 20.41 -13.85
N LEU A 232 -30.36 21.69 -14.03
CA LEU A 232 -29.10 22.12 -14.65
C LEU A 232 -27.92 21.84 -13.72
N VAL A 233 -28.08 22.06 -12.41
CA VAL A 233 -27.03 21.76 -11.42
C VAL A 233 -26.76 20.26 -11.33
N ILE A 234 -27.81 19.43 -11.39
CA ILE A 234 -27.66 17.97 -11.42
C ILE A 234 -26.96 17.52 -12.72
N ALA A 235 -27.30 18.14 -13.85
CA ALA A 235 -26.64 17.87 -15.13
C ALA A 235 -25.16 18.28 -15.11
N ASP A 236 -24.82 19.45 -14.55
CA ASP A 236 -23.43 19.90 -14.37
C ASP A 236 -22.65 18.92 -13.47
N MET A 237 -23.27 18.47 -12.37
CA MET A 237 -22.67 17.47 -11.48
C MET A 237 -22.37 16.19 -12.25
N ALA A 238 -23.35 15.63 -12.96
CA ALA A 238 -23.15 14.41 -13.75
C ALA A 238 -22.04 14.56 -14.81
N GLN A 239 -21.91 15.73 -15.43
CA GLN A 239 -20.86 16.02 -16.40
C GLN A 239 -19.47 16.18 -15.78
N SER A 240 -19.39 16.65 -14.53
CA SER A 240 -18.12 16.74 -13.79
C SER A 240 -17.51 15.37 -13.43
N ASN A 241 -18.25 14.28 -13.69
CA ASN A 241 -17.87 12.90 -13.43
C ASN A 241 -17.33 12.70 -12.00
N PRO A 242 -18.13 13.05 -10.97
CA PRO A 242 -17.79 12.79 -9.58
C PRO A 242 -17.60 11.27 -9.38
N PRO A 243 -16.77 10.87 -8.41
CA PRO A 243 -16.40 9.48 -8.15
C PRO A 243 -17.60 8.54 -7.89
#